data_AF-A0A7V6PVP5-F1
#
_entry.id   AF-A0A7V6PVP5-F1
#
_cell.length_a   1.000
_cell.length_b   1.000
_cell.length_c   1.000
_cell.angle_alpha   90.00
_cell.angle_beta   90.00
_cell.angle_gamma   90.00
#
_symmetry.space_group_name_H-M   'P 1'
#
loop_
_entity.id
_entity.type
_entity.pdbx_description
1 polymer ?
#
loop_
_entity_poly.entity_id
_entity_poly.type
_entity_poly.pdbx_seq_one_letter_code
_entity_poly.pdbx_strand_id
1 'polypeptide(L)' 'MRKLEGDNIVIWGGILGVLFSPQYAEEGFEQHLNKVLDEFADDARFVLGIDDQVPPDGVISRTKKVRDIIDKRSCTSYA' A
#
# COMPACT_ATOMS: atom_id res chain seq x y z
N MET A 1 -13.12 -6.35 -2.64
CA MET A 1 -12.81 -6.79 -4.02
C MET A 1 -12.65 -8.30 -4.13
N ARG A 2 -11.73 -8.94 -3.39
CA ARG A 2 -11.54 -10.41 -3.44
C ARG A 2 -12.84 -11.22 -3.30
N LYS A 3 -13.70 -10.85 -2.34
CA LYS A 3 -15.01 -11.48 -2.12
C LYS A 3 -16.00 -11.36 -3.29
N LEU A 4 -15.81 -10.38 -4.17
CA LEU A 4 -16.70 -10.11 -5.31
C LEU A 4 -16.20 -10.79 -6.59
N GLU A 5 -14.89 -10.71 -6.85
CA GLU A 5 -14.29 -11.21 -8.10
C GLU A 5 -13.81 -12.66 -8.02
N GLY A 6 -13.74 -13.22 -6.81
CA GLY A 6 -13.24 -14.57 -6.56
C GLY A 6 -11.71 -14.67 -6.58
N ASP A 7 -11.22 -15.88 -6.36
CA ASP A 7 -9.79 -16.10 -6.11
C ASP A 7 -8.97 -16.15 -7.40
N ASN A 8 -9.57 -16.43 -8.56
CA ASN A 8 -8.82 -16.68 -9.80
C ASN A 8 -8.39 -15.41 -10.56
N ILE A 9 -8.37 -14.27 -9.89
CA ILE A 9 -7.89 -13.00 -10.46
C ILE A 9 -6.72 -12.46 -9.65
N VAL A 10 -5.82 -11.73 -10.31
CA VAL A 10 -4.83 -10.89 -9.64
C VAL A 10 -5.44 -9.51 -9.44
N ILE A 11 -5.35 -8.98 -8.22
CA ILE A 11 -5.77 -7.62 -7.89
C ILE A 11 -4.53 -6.74 -7.86
N TRP A 12 -4.55 -5.57 -8.50
CA TRP A 12 -3.46 -4.61 -8.51
C TRP A 12 -3.96 -3.23 -8.06
N GLY A 13 -3.27 -2.63 -7.09
CA GLY A 13 -3.59 -1.29 -6.56
C GLY A 13 -3.36 -1.20 -5.06
N GLY A 14 -4.13 -0.35 -4.39
CA GLY A 14 -4.25 -0.26 -2.94
C GLY A 14 -3.88 1.10 -2.37
N ILE A 15 -2.83 1.76 -2.85
CA ILE A 15 -2.35 3.02 -2.28
C ILE A 15 -2.97 4.20 -3.03
N LEU A 16 -3.66 5.09 -2.30
CA LEU A 16 -4.17 6.32 -2.87
C LEU A 16 -3.01 7.26 -3.23
N GLY A 17 -2.86 7.57 -4.52
CA GLY A 17 -1.77 8.42 -5.03
C GLY A 17 -1.74 9.82 -4.38
N VAL A 18 -2.90 10.38 -4.06
CA VAL A 18 -3.02 11.70 -3.41
C VAL A 18 -2.29 11.78 -2.07
N LEU A 19 -2.16 10.65 -1.35
CA LEU A 19 -1.47 10.58 -0.07
C LEU A 19 0.06 10.70 -0.20
N PHE A 20 0.60 10.83 -1.42
CA PHE A 20 1.99 11.21 -1.61
C PHE A 20 2.19 12.73 -1.56
N SER A 21 1.15 13.56 -1.72
CA SER A 21 1.25 15.02 -1.64
C SER A 21 1.51 15.49 -0.20
N PRO A 22 2.34 16.53 0.01
CA PRO A 22 2.57 17.12 1.34
C PRO A 22 1.32 17.78 1.95
N GLN A 23 0.24 17.94 1.18
CA GLN A 23 -1.05 18.44 1.68
C GLN A 23 -1.70 17.49 2.70
N TYR A 24 -1.31 16.21 2.70
CA TYR A 24 -1.79 15.20 3.63
C TYR A 24 -0.73 14.91 4.69
N ALA A 25 -1.17 14.75 5.93
CA ALA A 25 -0.31 14.38 7.05
C ALA A 25 0.35 13.01 6.81
N GLU A 26 1.58 12.84 7.29
CA GLU A 26 2.33 11.60 7.11
C GLU A 26 1.66 10.42 7.81
N GLU A 27 1.05 10.66 8.98
CA GLU A 27 0.30 9.67 9.74
C GLU A 27 -0.89 9.12 8.93
N GLY A 28 -1.55 9.97 8.13
CA GLY A 28 -2.64 9.54 7.27
C GLY A 28 -2.17 8.62 6.13
N PHE A 29 -0.99 8.91 5.58
CA PHE A 29 -0.33 8.03 4.61
C PHE A 29 0.01 6.67 5.23
N GLU A 30 0.63 6.67 6.41
CA GLU A 30 1.02 5.43 7.10
C GLU A 30 -0.21 4.60 7.53
N GLN A 31 -1.26 5.23 8.04
CA GLN A 31 -2.50 4.55 8.40
C GLN A 31 -3.16 3.89 7.19
N HIS A 32 -3.23 4.59 6.06
CA HIS A 32 -3.78 4.03 4.81
C HIS A 32 -2.97 2.82 4.35
N LEU A 33 -1.64 2.96 4.27
CA LEU A 33 -0.76 1.87 3.84
C LEU A 33 -0.90 0.65 4.75
N ASN A 34 -0.88 0.84 6.07
CA ASN A 34 -1.05 -0.26 7.02
C ASN A 34 -2.39 -0.97 6.82
N LYS A 35 -3.49 -0.22 6.63
CA LYS A 35 -4.81 -0.79 6.38
C LYS A 35 -4.86 -1.63 5.10
N VAL A 36 -4.23 -1.17 4.02
CA VAL A 36 -4.14 -1.92 2.76
C VAL A 36 -3.36 -3.22 2.96
N LEU A 37 -2.22 -3.14 3.64
CA LEU A 37 -1.40 -4.32 3.92
C LEU A 37 -2.11 -5.32 4.83
N ASP A 38 -2.93 -4.86 5.79
CA ASP A 38 -3.72 -5.74 6.66
C ASP A 38 -4.85 -6.44 5.90
N GLU A 39 -5.54 -5.74 4.98
CA GLU A 39 -6.64 -6.31 4.18
C GLU A 39 -6.16 -7.42 3.23
N PHE A 40 -4.94 -7.31 2.71
CA PHE A 40 -4.37 -8.24 1.73
C PHE A 40 -3.19 -9.07 2.27
N ALA A 41 -3.01 -9.13 3.60
CA ALA A 41 -1.86 -9.78 4.24
C ALA A 41 -1.67 -11.25 3.80
N ASP A 42 -2.79 -11.97 3.64
CA ASP A 42 -2.82 -13.39 3.27
C ASP A 42 -3.13 -13.64 1.78
N ASP A 43 -3.18 -12.59 0.95
CA ASP A 43 -3.52 -12.69 -0.47
C ASP A 43 -2.26 -12.71 -1.35
N ALA A 44 -1.81 -13.92 -1.70
CA ALA A 44 -0.68 -14.11 -2.62
C ALA A 44 -0.94 -13.63 -4.07
N ARG A 45 -2.18 -13.23 -4.39
CA ARG A 45 -2.61 -12.71 -5.71
C ARG A 45 -2.97 -11.23 -5.64
N PHE A 46 -2.30 -10.49 -4.77
CA PHE A 46 -2.36 -9.03 -4.68
C PHE A 46 -1.01 -8.39 -5.04
N VAL A 47 -1.02 -7.50 -6.02
CA VAL A 47 0.11 -6.64 -6.35
C VAL A 47 -0.15 -5.28 -5.73
N LEU A 48 0.62 -4.92 -4.71
CA LEU A 48 0.54 -3.59 -4.13
C LEU A 48 1.01 -2.55 -5.15
N GLY A 49 0.16 -1.57 -5.42
CA GLY A 49 0.42 -0.48 -6.36
C GLY A 49 -0.24 0.82 -5.92
N ILE A 50 -0.07 1.84 -6.75
CA ILE A 50 -0.75 3.13 -6.61
C ILE A 50 -1.97 3.09 -7.52
N ASP A 51 -3.14 3.48 -7.01
CA ASP A 51 -4.42 3.32 -7.73
C ASP A 51 -4.51 4.15 -9.03
N ASP A 52 -3.77 5.25 -9.12
CA ASP A 52 -3.68 6.08 -10.32
C ASP A 52 -2.22 6.51 -10.57
N GLN A 53 -1.84 7.71 -10.13
CA GLN A 53 -0.50 8.27 -10.29
C GLN A 53 -0.01 8.95 -9.01
N VAL A 54 1.31 9.08 -8.87
CA VAL A 54 1.89 9.98 -7.87
C VAL A 54 1.76 11.41 -8.40
N PRO A 55 1.18 12.34 -7.64
CA PRO A 55 1.11 13.74 -8.02
C PRO A 55 2.50 14.36 -8.27
N PRO A 56 2.64 15.40 -9.11
CA PRO A 56 3.92 16.05 -9.37
C PRO A 56 4.60 16.65 -8.12
N ASP A 57 3.82 17.03 -7.11
CA ASP A 57 4.29 17.52 -5.80
C ASP A 57 4.55 16.38 -4.79
N GLY A 58 4.56 15.13 -5.24
CA GLY A 58 4.74 13.96 -4.39
C GLY A 58 6.03 13.99 -3.57
N VAL A 59 5.91 13.69 -2.28
CA VAL A 59 7.04 13.57 -1.36
C VAL A 59 7.76 12.24 -1.64
N ILE A 60 8.90 12.31 -2.32
CA ILE A 60 9.67 11.13 -2.75
C ILE A 60 10.06 10.18 -1.59
N SER A 61 10.24 10.69 -0.37
CA SER A 61 10.55 9.85 0.79
C SER A 61 9.42 8.90 1.15
N ARG A 62 8.15 9.22 0.81
CA ARG A 62 7.01 8.32 1.00
C ARG A 62 7.12 7.06 0.14
N THR A 63 7.69 7.15 -1.07
CA THR A 63 7.96 5.97 -1.92
C THR A 63 8.92 5.00 -1.24
N LYS A 64 10.02 5.52 -0.67
CA LYS A 64 10.96 4.69 0.10
C LYS A 64 10.28 4.11 1.34
N LYS A 65 9.48 4.91 2.04
CA LYS A 65 8.77 4.50 3.25
C LYS A 65 7.82 3.32 3.01
N VAL A 66 7.20 3.21 1.82
CA VAL A 66 6.42 2.01 1.45
C VAL A 66 7.26 0.74 1.61
N ARG A 67 8.47 0.72 1.03
CA ARG A 67 9.39 -0.43 1.13
C ARG A 67 9.80 -0.69 2.58
N ASP A 68 10.19 0.36 3.31
CA ASP A 68 10.63 0.26 4.70
C ASP A 68 9.54 -0.36 5.60
N ILE A 69 8.26 0.00 5.40
CA ILE A 69 7.13 -0.56 6.16
C ILE A 69 6.89 -2.03 5.81
N ILE A 70 6.97 -2.40 4.53
CA ILE A 70 6.80 -3.80 4.10
C ILE A 70 7.92 -4.67 4.68
N ASP A 71 9.19 -4.23 4.60
CA ASP A 71 10.32 -4.97 5.16
C ASP A 71 10.16 -5.23 6.66
N LYS A 72 9.76 -4.20 7.41
CA LYS A 72 9.50 -4.33 8.86
C LYS A 72 8.42 -5.36 9.15
N ARG A 73 7.35 -5.43 8.35
CA ARG A 73 6.25 -6.39 8.52
C ARG A 73 6.66 -7.81 8.12
N SER A 74 7.41 -7.97 7.03
CA SER A 74 7.90 -9.27 6.57
C SER A 74 8.95 -9.89 7.51
N CYS A 75 9.74 -9.07 8.22
CA CYS A 75 10.65 -9.59 9.25
C CYS A 75 9.93 -10.18 10.46
N THR A 76 8.68 -9.78 10.73
CA THR A 76 7.91 -10.26 11.89
C THR A 76 7.23 -11.62 11.65
N SER A 77 7.10 -12.07 10.39
CA SER A 77 6.42 -13.34 10.07
C SER A 77 7.31 -14.59 10.19
N TYR A 78 8.57 -14.44 10.61
CA TYR A 78 9.56 -15.52 10.78
C TYR A 78 10.20 -15.53 12.19
N ALA A 79 9.50 -15.02 13.20
CA ALA A 79 9.93 -15.03 14.60
C ALA A 79 8.96 -15.80 15.49
#